data_AF-A0A2S3HDB2-F1
#
_entry.id   AF-A0A2S3HDB2-F1
#
_cell.length_a   1.000
_cell.length_b   1.000
_cell.length_c   1.000
_cell.angle_alpha   90.00
_cell.angle_beta   90.00
_cell.angle_gamma   90.00
#
_symmetry.space_group_name_H-M   'P 1'
#
loop_
_entity.id
_entity.type
_entity.pdbx_description
1 polymer ?
#
loop_
_entity_poly.entity_id
_entity_poly.type
_entity_poly.pdbx_seq_one_letter_code
_entity_poly.pdbx_strand_id
1 'polypeptide(L)'
;MASGQESREELDRMAREGETVVPGGTGGKSLEAQEHLAEGRSRGGQTRSKQLGHEGYSEMGSKGGQTRKEQLGEEGYKEMGGKGGQARSEQLGHEGYKEMGSKGGQTRKEQLGHEGYSEMGRKGGLSTMEESGGERAAREGIEIDESKFRTKS
;
A
#
# COMPACT_ATOMS: atom_id res chain seq x y z
N MET A 1 -6.24 -14.62 -20.49
CA MET A 1 -5.74 -15.57 -19.49
C MET A 1 -4.58 -16.34 -20.10
N ALA A 2 -3.37 -15.81 -20.06
CA ALA A 2 -2.20 -16.49 -20.65
C ALA A 2 -0.93 -16.06 -19.90
N SER A 3 -0.65 -16.70 -18.76
CA SER A 3 0.67 -16.60 -18.10
C SER A 3 0.91 -17.73 -17.08
N GLY A 4 0.05 -18.76 -17.04
CA GLY A 4 -0.03 -19.65 -15.88
C GLY A 4 1.04 -20.75 -15.80
N GLN A 5 1.84 -20.97 -16.84
CA GLN A 5 2.89 -21.99 -16.83
C GLN A 5 4.00 -21.58 -17.80
N GLU A 6 4.88 -20.65 -17.41
CA GLU A 6 6.26 -20.81 -17.85
C GLU A 6 6.68 -22.22 -17.42
N SER A 7 7.28 -22.98 -18.34
CA SER A 7 7.74 -24.33 -17.98
C SER A 7 8.59 -24.20 -16.72
N ARG A 8 8.39 -25.05 -15.71
CA ARG A 8 9.28 -25.05 -14.54
C ARG A 8 10.75 -25.11 -14.96
N GLU A 9 11.06 -25.78 -16.07
CA GLU A 9 12.39 -25.83 -16.66
C GLU A 9 12.88 -24.48 -17.20
N GLU A 10 11.99 -23.65 -17.73
CA GLU A 10 12.28 -22.29 -18.19
C GLU A 10 12.53 -21.35 -17.00
N LEU A 11 11.70 -21.41 -15.97
CA LEU A 11 11.94 -20.70 -14.71
C LEU A 11 13.28 -21.12 -14.09
N ASP A 12 13.60 -22.41 -14.14
CA ASP A 12 14.88 -22.94 -13.67
C ASP A 12 16.06 -22.45 -14.51
N ARG A 13 15.90 -22.38 -15.83
CA ARG A 13 16.92 -21.84 -16.75
C ARG A 13 17.19 -20.36 -16.43
N MET A 14 16.15 -19.54 -16.29
CA MET A 14 16.27 -18.12 -15.93
C MET A 14 16.94 -17.95 -14.55
N ALA A 15 16.54 -18.75 -13.56
CA ALA A 15 17.17 -18.75 -12.24
C ALA A 15 18.66 -19.13 -12.29
N ARG A 16 19.06 -20.09 -13.15
CA ARG A 16 20.47 -20.45 -13.37
C ARG A 16 21.28 -19.33 -14.03
N GLU A 17 20.64 -18.56 -14.91
CA GLU A 17 21.21 -17.35 -15.52
C GLU A 17 21.30 -16.18 -14.53
N GLY A 18 20.76 -16.35 -13.32
CA GLY A 18 20.86 -15.41 -12.21
C GLY A 18 19.64 -14.49 -12.06
N GLU A 19 18.59 -14.70 -12.86
CA GLU A 19 17.36 -13.92 -12.77
C GLU A 19 16.55 -14.27 -11.52
N THR A 20 15.84 -13.29 -10.96
CA THR A 20 14.89 -13.54 -9.87
C THR A 20 13.51 -13.81 -10.45
N VAL A 21 13.09 -15.07 -10.40
CA VAL A 21 11.78 -15.54 -10.87
C VAL A 21 10.75 -15.67 -9.73
N VAL A 22 11.21 -15.72 -8.47
CA VAL A 22 10.34 -15.67 -7.29
C VAL A 22 10.56 -14.37 -6.52
N PRO A 23 9.53 -13.51 -6.34
CA PRO A 23 9.62 -12.33 -5.50
C PRO A 23 10.09 -12.66 -4.08
N GLY A 24 11.10 -11.95 -3.60
CA GLY A 24 11.70 -12.23 -2.29
C GLY A 24 12.64 -13.45 -2.27
N GLY A 25 12.83 -14.15 -3.39
CA GLY A 25 13.68 -15.33 -3.55
C GLY A 25 15.08 -15.05 -4.13
N THR A 26 15.50 -13.79 -4.24
CA THR A 26 16.76 -13.40 -4.88
C THR A 26 17.99 -14.15 -4.33
N GLY A 27 18.80 -14.72 -5.23
CA GLY A 27 20.07 -15.39 -4.94
C GLY A 27 20.09 -16.91 -5.19
N GLY A 28 18.93 -17.55 -5.41
CA GLY A 28 18.85 -18.97 -5.74
C GLY A 28 19.04 -19.25 -7.24
N LYS A 29 19.73 -20.35 -7.59
CA LYS A 29 20.01 -20.77 -8.98
C LYS A 29 19.00 -21.76 -9.55
N SER A 30 17.87 -21.95 -8.88
CA SER A 30 16.74 -22.77 -9.33
C SER A 30 15.45 -22.15 -8.81
N LEU A 31 14.32 -22.46 -9.44
CA LEU A 31 13.00 -22.03 -8.97
C LEU A 31 12.80 -22.42 -7.51
N GLU A 32 13.05 -23.69 -7.19
CA GLU A 32 12.90 -24.26 -5.85
C GLU A 32 13.80 -23.55 -4.81
N ALA A 33 15.04 -23.23 -5.17
CA ALA A 33 15.93 -22.49 -4.27
C ALA A 33 15.40 -21.08 -3.99
N GLN A 34 14.86 -20.39 -5.01
CA GLN A 34 14.27 -19.08 -4.82
C GLN A 34 12.97 -19.14 -4.00
N GLU A 35 12.13 -20.15 -4.21
CA GLU A 35 10.92 -20.41 -3.40
C GLU A 35 11.30 -20.59 -1.92
N HIS A 36 12.28 -21.45 -1.61
CA HIS A 36 12.74 -21.66 -0.23
C HIS A 36 13.35 -20.40 0.39
N LEU A 37 14.08 -19.59 -0.38
CA LEU A 37 14.62 -18.31 0.11
C LEU A 37 13.51 -17.32 0.43
N ALA A 38 12.53 -17.19 -0.46
CA ALA A 38 11.37 -16.31 -0.26
C ALA A 38 10.57 -16.74 0.98
N GLU A 39 10.30 -18.03 1.10
CA GLU A 39 9.60 -18.61 2.26
C GLU A 39 10.39 -18.40 3.56
N GLY A 40 11.70 -18.69 3.54
CA GLY A 40 12.58 -18.51 4.70
C GLY A 40 12.63 -17.05 5.18
N ARG A 41 12.71 -16.09 4.26
CA ARG A 41 12.68 -14.66 4.56
C ARG A 41 11.34 -14.22 5.15
N SER A 42 10.24 -14.69 4.58
CA SER A 42 8.89 -14.43 5.09
C SER A 42 8.72 -14.96 6.52
N ARG A 43 9.10 -16.22 6.76
CA ARG A 43 9.08 -16.84 8.10
C ARG A 43 10.00 -16.11 9.09
N GLY A 44 11.18 -15.67 8.64
CA GLY A 44 12.10 -14.86 9.44
C GLY A 44 11.47 -13.53 9.87
N GLY A 45 10.81 -12.83 8.95
CA GLY A 45 10.08 -11.60 9.23
C GLY A 45 8.94 -11.81 10.22
N GLN A 46 8.13 -12.86 10.04
CA GLN A 46 7.05 -13.21 10.97
C GLN A 46 7.58 -13.54 12.37
N THR A 47 8.67 -14.30 12.45
CA THR A 47 9.32 -14.63 13.72
C THR A 47 9.80 -13.37 14.43
N ARG A 48 10.45 -12.47 13.70
CA ARG A 48 10.93 -11.19 14.26
C ARG A 48 9.78 -10.29 14.70
N SER A 49 8.69 -10.25 13.93
CA SER A 49 7.47 -9.53 14.28
C SER A 49 6.87 -10.05 15.59
N LYS A 50 6.81 -11.37 15.79
CA LYS A 50 6.35 -11.97 17.06
C LYS A 50 7.27 -11.64 18.23
N GLN A 51 8.59 -11.66 18.02
CA GLN A 51 9.58 -11.38 19.07
C GLN A 51 9.54 -9.93 19.57
N LEU A 52 9.32 -8.98 18.65
CA LEU A 52 9.34 -7.55 18.96
C LEU A 52 7.96 -6.97 19.26
N GLY A 53 6.90 -7.72 18.97
CA GLY A 53 5.54 -7.17 18.95
C GLY A 53 5.33 -6.16 17.82
N HIS A 54 4.10 -5.66 17.73
CA HIS A 54 3.70 -4.71 16.68
C HIS A 54 4.50 -3.41 16.75
N GLU A 55 4.66 -2.84 17.95
CA GLU A 55 5.36 -1.57 18.14
C GLU A 55 6.85 -1.69 17.81
N GLY A 56 7.55 -2.68 18.36
CA GLY A 56 8.98 -2.84 18.11
C GLY A 56 9.30 -3.19 16.65
N TYR A 57 8.43 -3.95 15.98
CA TYR A 57 8.58 -4.23 14.56
C TYR A 57 8.34 -2.98 13.70
N SER A 58 7.32 -2.17 14.05
CA SER A 58 7.02 -0.91 13.37
C SER A 58 8.15 0.09 13.55
N GLU A 59 8.68 0.23 14.77
CA GLU A 59 9.81 1.10 15.07
C GLU A 59 11.05 0.72 14.25
N MET A 60 11.32 -0.58 14.09
CA MET A 60 12.42 -1.05 13.23
C MET A 60 12.23 -0.63 11.77
N GLY A 61 11.01 -0.79 11.24
CA GLY A 61 10.69 -0.34 9.88
C GLY A 61 10.88 1.17 9.71
N SER A 62 10.39 1.96 10.67
CA SER A 62 10.57 3.42 10.69
C SER A 62 12.04 3.81 10.72
N LYS A 63 12.84 3.19 11.60
CA LYS A 63 14.29 3.43 11.68
C LYS A 63 14.99 3.09 10.36
N GLY A 64 14.66 1.94 9.75
CA GLY A 64 15.21 1.57 8.44
C GLY A 64 14.89 2.59 7.34
N GLY A 65 13.65 3.12 7.34
CA GLY A 65 13.25 4.20 6.44
C GLY A 65 14.03 5.50 6.67
N GLN A 66 14.23 5.89 7.94
CA GLN A 66 15.02 7.07 8.31
C GLN A 66 16.48 6.93 7.87
N THR A 67 17.12 5.81 8.19
CA THR A 67 18.49 5.53 7.75
C THR A 67 18.61 5.58 6.23
N ARG A 68 17.62 5.04 5.50
CA ARG A 68 17.63 5.09 4.04
C ARG A 68 17.45 6.52 3.50
N LYS A 69 16.62 7.33 4.15
CA LYS A 69 16.45 8.75 3.83
C LYS A 69 17.74 9.53 4.05
N GLU A 70 18.47 9.26 5.14
CA GLU A 70 19.77 9.88 5.41
C GLU A 70 20.81 9.51 4.35
N GLN A 71 20.87 8.24 3.94
CA GLN A 71 21.80 7.77 2.91
C GLN A 71 21.54 8.39 1.53
N LEU A 72 20.28 8.58 1.16
CA LEU A 72 19.89 9.06 -0.17
C LEU A 72 19.67 10.57 -0.24
N GLY A 73 19.56 11.24 0.90
CA GLY A 73 19.06 12.61 0.98
C GLY A 73 17.55 12.71 0.71
N GLU A 74 17.02 13.93 0.87
CA GLU A 74 15.59 14.19 0.72
C GLU A 74 15.09 13.92 -0.71
N GLU A 75 15.83 14.37 -1.73
CA GLU A 75 15.46 14.19 -3.13
C GLU A 75 15.50 12.72 -3.53
N GLY A 76 16.57 11.99 -3.19
CA GLY A 76 16.68 10.56 -3.51
C GLY A 76 15.62 9.71 -2.81
N TYR A 77 15.22 10.07 -1.57
CA TYR A 77 14.12 9.40 -0.89
C TYR A 77 12.76 9.68 -1.53
N LYS A 78 12.50 10.93 -1.94
CA LYS A 78 11.29 11.30 -2.68
C LYS A 78 11.23 10.58 -4.03
N GLU A 79 12.34 10.52 -4.77
CA GLU A 79 12.44 9.81 -6.04
C GLU A 79 12.12 8.32 -5.88
N MET A 80 12.66 7.67 -4.85
CA MET A 80 12.35 6.28 -4.55
C MET A 80 10.85 6.07 -4.27
N GLY A 81 10.24 6.93 -3.46
CA GLY A 81 8.80 6.89 -3.21
C GLY A 81 7.98 7.08 -4.49
N GLY A 82 8.40 8.02 -5.34
CA GLY A 82 7.82 8.27 -6.65
C GLY A 82 7.89 7.04 -7.57
N LYS A 83 9.06 6.40 -7.68
CA LYS A 83 9.24 5.16 -8.45
C LYS A 83 8.36 4.02 -7.93
N GLY A 84 8.23 3.88 -6.62
CA GLY A 84 7.32 2.89 -6.02
C GLY A 84 5.85 3.15 -6.38
N GLY A 85 5.44 4.42 -6.35
CA GLY A 85 4.10 4.85 -6.78
C GLY A 85 3.85 4.60 -8.27
N GLN A 86 4.82 4.93 -9.12
CA GLN A 86 4.74 4.71 -10.56
C GLN A 86 4.66 3.22 -10.89
N ALA A 87 5.52 2.38 -10.31
CA ALA A 87 5.49 0.94 -10.51
C ALA A 87 4.13 0.36 -10.09
N ARG A 88 3.57 0.82 -8.97
CA ARG A 88 2.24 0.40 -8.54
C ARG A 88 1.14 0.85 -9.50
N SER A 89 1.28 2.05 -10.07
CA SER A 89 0.34 2.58 -11.04
C SER A 89 0.37 1.82 -12.36
N GLU A 90 1.55 1.44 -12.83
CA GLU A 90 1.72 0.60 -14.01
C GLU A 90 1.12 -0.80 -13.79
N GLN A 91 1.32 -1.38 -12.60
CA GLN A 91 0.76 -2.70 -12.24
C GLN A 91 -0.77 -2.73 -12.18
N LEU A 92 -1.39 -1.68 -11.62
CA LEU A 92 -2.84 -1.65 -11.40
C LEU A 92 -3.63 -1.01 -12.55
N GLY A 93 -3.03 -0.03 -13.23
CA GLY A 93 -3.73 0.79 -14.22
C GLY A 93 -4.94 1.55 -13.67
N HIS A 94 -5.73 2.12 -14.58
CA HIS A 94 -6.93 2.88 -14.22
C HIS A 94 -7.98 2.02 -13.50
N GLU A 95 -8.28 0.84 -14.03
CA GLU A 95 -9.31 -0.03 -13.46
C GLU A 95 -8.92 -0.55 -12.07
N GLY A 96 -7.64 -0.86 -11.83
CA GLY A 96 -7.18 -1.30 -10.51
C GLY A 96 -7.33 -0.21 -9.44
N TYR A 97 -7.05 1.05 -9.78
CA TYR A 97 -7.30 2.17 -8.86
C TYR A 97 -8.79 2.44 -8.66
N LYS A 98 -9.60 2.34 -9.72
CA LYS A 98 -11.06 2.49 -9.63
C LYS A 98 -11.67 1.42 -8.73
N GLU A 99 -11.24 0.17 -8.87
CA GLU A 99 -11.65 -0.93 -8.00
C GLU A 99 -11.21 -0.69 -6.55
N MET A 100 -9.95 -0.29 -6.33
CA MET A 100 -9.44 0.00 -4.99
C MET A 100 -10.20 1.15 -4.32
N GLY A 101 -10.48 2.23 -5.06
CA GLY A 101 -11.29 3.35 -4.59
C GLY A 101 -12.72 2.93 -4.27
N SER A 102 -13.33 2.10 -5.12
CA SER A 102 -14.68 1.56 -4.89
C SER A 102 -14.74 0.70 -3.63
N LYS A 103 -13.79 -0.23 -3.46
CA LYS A 103 -13.67 -1.06 -2.25
C LYS A 103 -13.45 -0.23 -0.99
N GLY A 104 -12.60 0.80 -1.08
CA GLY A 104 -12.37 1.73 0.02
C GLY A 104 -13.65 2.49 0.40
N GLY A 105 -14.39 2.99 -0.58
CA GLY A 105 -15.68 3.66 -0.37
C GLY A 105 -16.74 2.74 0.24
N GLN A 106 -16.84 1.49 -0.24
CA GLN A 106 -17.74 0.49 0.34
C GLN A 106 -17.39 0.17 1.80
N THR A 107 -16.11 -0.09 2.08
CA THR A 107 -15.62 -0.33 3.45
C THR A 107 -15.96 0.85 4.36
N ARG A 108 -15.76 2.08 3.87
CA ARG A 108 -16.08 3.28 4.65
C ARG A 108 -17.58 3.44 4.89
N LYS A 109 -18.41 3.11 3.89
CA LYS A 109 -19.87 3.11 4.01
C LYS A 109 -20.35 2.08 5.03
N GLU A 110 -19.74 0.90 5.08
CA GLU A 110 -20.05 -0.13 6.08
C GLU A 110 -19.67 0.32 7.49
N GLN A 111 -18.51 0.95 7.66
CA GLN A 111 -18.05 1.46 8.96
C GLN A 111 -18.91 2.59 9.52
N LEU A 112 -19.39 3.49 8.65
CA LEU A 112 -20.11 4.70 9.06
C LEU A 112 -21.63 4.59 8.97
N GLY A 113 -22.14 3.56 8.29
CA GLY A 113 -23.53 3.49 7.90
C GLY A 113 -23.91 4.53 6.84
N HIS A 114 -25.17 4.50 6.42
CA HIS A 114 -25.66 5.35 5.33
C HIS A 114 -25.58 6.85 5.65
N GLU A 115 -25.97 7.25 6.86
CA GLU A 115 -25.96 8.66 7.26
C GLU A 115 -24.55 9.23 7.35
N GLY A 116 -23.63 8.53 8.01
CA GLY A 116 -22.25 8.98 8.12
C GLY A 116 -21.55 9.07 6.77
N TYR A 117 -21.79 8.10 5.87
CA TYR A 117 -21.25 8.15 4.51
C TYR A 117 -21.81 9.32 3.70
N SER A 118 -23.12 9.57 3.79
CA SER A 118 -23.78 10.68 3.10
C SER A 118 -23.31 12.05 3.63
N GLU A 119 -23.15 12.20 4.95
CA GLU A 119 -22.66 13.44 5.57
C GLU A 119 -21.20 13.73 5.18
N MET A 120 -20.35 12.70 5.12
CA MET A 120 -18.99 12.80 4.58
C MET A 120 -19.01 13.22 3.11
N GLY A 121 -19.87 12.60 2.29
CA GLY A 121 -20.02 12.94 0.88
C GLY A 121 -20.49 14.38 0.69
N ARG A 122 -21.41 14.86 1.52
CA ARG A 122 -21.89 16.25 1.55
C ARG A 122 -20.76 17.21 1.85
N LYS A 123 -19.96 16.96 2.88
CA LYS A 123 -18.75 17.76 3.17
C LYS A 123 -17.76 17.72 2.00
N GLY A 124 -17.52 16.56 1.41
CA GLY A 124 -16.66 16.41 0.22
C GLY A 124 -17.14 17.26 -0.96
N GLY A 125 -18.44 17.21 -1.27
CA GLY A 125 -19.05 17.95 -2.38
C GLY A 125 -19.06 19.48 -2.24
N LEU A 126 -18.86 20.00 -1.03
CA LEU A 126 -18.70 21.44 -0.79
C LEU A 126 -17.27 21.93 -1.09
N SER A 127 -16.30 21.03 -1.19
CA SER A 127 -14.88 21.41 -1.37
C SER A 127 -14.65 22.04 -2.75
N THR A 128 -13.85 23.11 -2.79
CA THR A 128 -13.42 23.78 -4.02
C THR A 128 -11.90 23.71 -4.14
N MET A 129 -11.34 24.36 -5.17
CA MET A 129 -9.89 24.50 -5.30
C MET A 129 -9.29 25.43 -4.23
N GLU A 130 -10.10 26.35 -3.67
CA GLU A 130 -9.63 27.43 -2.80
C GLU A 130 -9.95 27.19 -1.33
N GLU A 131 -11.02 26.46 -1.02
CA GLU A 131 -11.46 26.18 0.35
C GLU A 131 -11.93 24.73 0.50
N SER A 132 -11.66 24.15 1.68
CA SER A 132 -12.17 22.83 2.02
C SER A 132 -13.68 22.87 2.26
N GLY A 133 -14.36 21.75 2.06
CA GLY A 133 -15.81 21.69 2.28
C GLY A 133 -16.23 21.96 3.73
N GLY A 134 -15.33 21.79 4.70
CA GLY A 134 -15.59 22.20 6.09
C GLY A 134 -15.57 23.71 6.28
N GLU A 135 -14.59 24.40 5.68
CA GLU A 135 -14.48 25.86 5.72
C GLU A 135 -15.68 26.50 5.01
N ARG A 136 -16.03 25.98 3.83
CA ARG A 136 -17.19 26.46 3.09
C ARG A 136 -18.50 26.24 3.85
N ALA A 137 -18.67 25.06 4.45
CA ALA A 137 -19.85 24.76 5.26
C ALA A 137 -20.01 25.77 6.41
N ALA A 138 -18.92 26.11 7.10
CA ALA A 138 -18.94 27.11 8.16
C ALA A 138 -19.29 28.52 7.63
N ARG A 139 -18.73 28.92 6.49
CA ARG A 139 -18.97 30.24 5.86
C ARG A 139 -20.43 30.40 5.40
N GLU A 140 -21.01 29.34 4.83
CA GLU A 140 -22.38 29.35 4.28
C GLU A 140 -23.44 28.96 5.32
N GLY A 141 -23.04 28.69 6.58
CA GLY A 141 -23.96 28.28 7.65
C GLY A 141 -24.58 26.89 7.43
N ILE A 142 -23.91 26.04 6.66
CA ILE A 142 -24.34 24.66 6.39
C ILE A 142 -23.88 23.79 7.57
N GLU A 143 -24.84 23.29 8.35
CA GLU A 143 -24.55 22.36 9.43
C GLU A 143 -24.06 21.02 8.87
N ILE A 144 -22.85 20.62 9.27
CA ILE A 144 -22.24 19.32 8.95
C ILE A 144 -21.93 18.61 10.27
N ASP A 145 -22.56 17.46 10.49
CA ASP A 145 -22.31 16.66 11.68
C ASP A 145 -21.06 15.78 11.50
N GLU A 146 -19.91 16.31 11.90
CA GLU A 146 -18.65 15.56 11.84
C GLU A 146 -18.61 14.32 12.72
N SER A 147 -19.45 14.25 13.75
CA SER A 147 -19.49 13.09 14.64
C SER A 147 -19.98 11.83 13.92
N LYS A 148 -20.80 11.99 12.87
CA LYS A 148 -21.39 10.88 12.10
C LYS A 148 -20.39 10.13 11.22
N PHE A 149 -19.24 10.73 10.90
CA PHE A 149 -18.27 10.10 10.01
C PHE A 149 -16.87 9.93 10.61
N ARG A 150 -16.76 10.02 11.94
CA ARG A 150 -15.59 9.59 12.71
C ARG A 150 -15.81 8.15 13.18
N THR A 151 -14.81 7.29 12.97
CA THR A 151 -14.80 5.94 13.52
C THR A 151 -14.43 6.02 15.01
N LYS A 152 -15.15 5.30 15.88
CA LYS A 152 -14.77 5.17 17.30
C LYS A 152 -13.39 4.52 17.38
N SER A 153 -12.46 5.16 18.09
CA SER A 153 -11.12 4.63 18.38
C SER A 153 -11.16 3.50 19.39
#